data_AF-A0AAV9D2R8-F1
#
_entry.id   AF-A0AAV9D2R8-F1
#
_cell.length_a   1.000
_cell.length_b   1.000
_cell.length_c   1.000
_cell.angle_alpha   90.00
_cell.angle_beta   90.00
_cell.angle_gamma   90.00
#
_symmetry.space_group_name_H-M   'P 1'
#
loop_
_entity.id
_entity.type
_entity.pdbx_description
1 polymer ?
#
loop_
_entity_poly.entity_id
_entity_poly.type
_entity_poly.pdbx_seq_one_letter_code
_entity_poly.pdbx_strand_id
1 'polypeptide(L)'
;MNPESLLASAGINIGLAVLVLSLFSVFKKQPFNAPVYLARRLASSSDDPSSASRFGPCFSLRRLLPSASWIRDAFRVSEDEVLRTRGLDALVVLRLFKLGSVTYVSI
;
A
#
# COMPACT_ATOMS: atom_id res chain seq x y z
N MET A 1 0.66 -23.97 26.99
CA MET A 1 0.50 -23.66 25.56
C MET A 1 1.53 -24.46 24.80
N ASN A 2 1.12 -25.20 23.77
CA ASN A 2 2.04 -26.00 22.98
C ASN A 2 2.72 -25.07 21.96
N PRO A 3 4.05 -24.94 21.95
CA PRO A 3 4.74 -24.05 21.01
C PRO A 3 4.40 -24.38 19.54
N GLU A 4 4.16 -25.65 19.26
CA GLU A 4 3.67 -26.15 17.96
C GLU A 4 2.36 -25.50 17.50
N SER A 5 1.41 -25.30 18.42
CA SER A 5 0.12 -24.67 18.10
C SER A 5 0.26 -23.17 17.78
N LEU A 6 1.19 -22.49 18.45
CA LEU A 6 1.53 -21.10 18.15
C LEU A 6 2.22 -20.98 16.80
N LEU A 7 3.18 -21.86 16.53
CA LEU A 7 3.93 -21.86 15.28
C LEU A 7 3.02 -22.14 14.08
N ALA A 8 2.13 -23.13 14.19
CA ALA A 8 1.15 -23.45 13.17
C ALA A 8 0.21 -22.27 12.91
N SER A 9 -0.34 -21.65 13.97
CA SER A 9 -1.23 -20.49 13.84
C SER A 9 -0.52 -19.27 13.25
N ALA A 10 0.69 -18.96 13.72
CA ALA A 10 1.49 -17.86 13.19
C ALA A 10 1.85 -18.10 11.72
N GLY A 11 2.26 -19.32 11.35
CA GLY A 11 2.57 -19.70 9.98
C GLY A 11 1.38 -19.52 9.04
N ILE A 12 0.18 -19.94 9.45
CA ILE A 12 -1.04 -19.74 8.66
C ILE A 12 -1.35 -18.25 8.48
N ASN A 13 -1.29 -17.45 9.55
CA ASN A 13 -1.57 -16.01 9.47
C ASN A 13 -0.55 -15.28 8.59
N ILE A 14 0.74 -15.59 8.73
CA ILE A 14 1.81 -15.01 7.91
C ILE A 14 1.64 -15.42 6.44
N GLY A 15 1.40 -16.71 6.18
CA GLY A 15 1.17 -17.22 4.83
C GLY A 15 -0.02 -16.55 4.14
N LEU A 16 -1.14 -16.40 4.86
CA LEU A 16 -2.33 -15.71 4.37
C LEU A 16 -2.05 -14.22 4.12
N ALA A 17 -1.32 -13.55 5.01
CA ALA A 17 -0.92 -12.16 4.82
C ALA A 17 -0.06 -11.99 3.56
N VAL A 18 0.93 -12.85 3.33
CA VAL A 18 1.76 -12.82 2.11
C VAL A 18 0.93 -13.06 0.85
N LEU A 19 -0.02 -14.01 0.88
CA LEU A 19 -0.92 -14.29 -0.22
C LEU A 19 -1.78 -13.06 -0.57
N VAL A 20 -2.42 -12.45 0.45
CA VAL A 20 -3.26 -11.26 0.29
C VAL A 20 -2.44 -10.07 -0.21
N LEU A 21 -1.25 -9.82 0.33
CA LEU A 21 -0.36 -8.74 -0.11
C LEU A 21 0.12 -8.94 -1.55
N SER A 22 0.34 -10.19 -1.96
CA SER A 22 0.70 -10.53 -3.34
C SER A 22 -0.46 -10.25 -4.30
N LEU A 23 -1.67 -10.72 -3.97
CA LEU A 23 -2.90 -10.44 -4.71
C LEU A 23 -3.15 -8.94 -4.82
N PHE A 24 -3.04 -8.20 -3.71
CA PHE A 24 -3.16 -6.74 -3.70
C PHE A 24 -2.15 -6.08 -4.64
N SER A 25 -0.88 -6.52 -4.61
CA SER A 25 0.18 -5.99 -5.47
C SER A 25 -0.09 -6.23 -6.95
N VAL A 26 -0.76 -7.33 -7.31
CA VAL A 26 -1.17 -7.64 -8.69
C VAL A 26 -2.39 -6.79 -9.08
N PHE A 27 -3.46 -6.81 -8.28
CA PHE A 27 -4.71 -6.10 -8.59
C PHE A 27 -4.54 -4.59 -8.65
N LYS A 28 -3.74 -4.00 -7.74
CA LYS A 28 -3.43 -2.56 -7.75
C LYS A 28 -2.78 -2.11 -9.05
N LYS A 29 -2.00 -2.98 -9.70
CA LYS A 29 -1.33 -2.64 -10.96
C LYS A 29 -2.25 -2.82 -12.17
N GLN A 30 -3.34 -3.57 -12.09
CA GLN A 30 -4.21 -3.79 -13.24
C GLN A 30 -4.97 -2.50 -13.62
N PRO A 31 -4.99 -2.12 -14.91
CA PRO A 31 -5.63 -0.88 -15.35
C PRO A 31 -7.15 -0.87 -15.10
N PHE A 32 -7.80 -2.05 -15.10
CA PHE A 32 -9.22 -2.19 -14.81
C PHE A 32 -9.60 -1.78 -13.38
N ASN A 33 -8.71 -2.02 -12.41
CA ASN A 33 -8.95 -1.65 -11.01
C ASN A 33 -8.38 -0.26 -10.65
N ALA A 34 -7.76 0.44 -11.61
CA ALA A 34 -7.26 1.80 -11.42
C ALA A 34 -8.32 2.79 -10.89
N PRO A 35 -9.60 2.80 -11.35
CA PRO A 35 -10.60 3.68 -10.77
C PRO A 35 -10.87 3.44 -9.27
N VAL A 36 -10.63 2.23 -8.76
CA VAL A 36 -10.82 1.91 -7.33
C VAL A 36 -9.55 2.26 -6.53
N TYR A 37 -8.38 1.82 -6.98
CA TYR A 37 -7.13 1.98 -6.21
C TYR A 37 -6.43 3.33 -6.42
N LEU A 38 -6.69 4.00 -7.54
CA LEU A 38 -6.08 5.27 -7.94
C LEU A 38 -7.12 6.39 -8.13
N ALA A 39 -8.34 6.23 -7.60
CA ALA A 39 -9.43 7.20 -7.69
C ALA A 39 -8.98 8.64 -7.42
N ARG A 40 -8.21 8.85 -6.34
CA ARG A 40 -7.68 10.17 -5.98
C ARG A 40 -6.68 10.72 -7.00
N ARG A 41 -5.79 9.88 -7.53
CA ARG A 41 -4.85 10.31 -8.58
C ARG A 41 -5.58 10.65 -9.87
N LEU A 42 -6.61 9.90 -10.22
CA LEU A 42 -7.46 10.20 -11.38
C LEU A 42 -8.20 11.52 -11.17
N ALA A 43 -8.82 11.72 -10.01
CA ALA A 43 -9.50 12.96 -9.65
C ALA A 43 -8.56 14.18 -9.71
N SER A 44 -7.32 14.07 -9.21
CA SER A 44 -6.31 15.13 -9.27
C SER A 44 -5.63 15.28 -10.64
N SER A 45 -5.75 14.29 -11.54
CA SER A 45 -5.20 14.36 -12.91
C SER A 45 -6.22 14.85 -13.93
N SER A 46 -7.48 15.03 -13.54
CA SER A 46 -8.55 15.57 -14.38
C SER A 46 -8.24 17.00 -14.87
N ASP A 47 -7.36 17.72 -14.18
CA ASP A 47 -6.96 19.09 -14.51
C ASP A 47 -5.81 19.16 -15.54
N ASP A 48 -5.23 18.01 -15.94
CA ASP A 48 -4.13 17.95 -16.91
C ASP A 48 -4.43 16.95 -18.05
N PRO A 49 -4.86 17.44 -19.23
CA PRO A 49 -5.28 16.59 -20.36
C PRO A 49 -4.15 15.72 -20.95
N SER A 50 -2.88 15.96 -20.58
CA SER A 50 -1.74 15.14 -21.00
C SER A 50 -1.59 13.83 -20.20
N SER A 51 -2.19 13.76 -19.01
CA SER A 51 -1.99 12.65 -18.05
C SER A 51 -2.90 11.44 -18.29
N ALA A 52 -3.99 11.60 -19.03
CA ALA A 52 -4.88 10.50 -19.43
C ALA A 52 -4.20 9.44 -20.32
N SER A 53 -3.12 9.83 -21.02
CA SER A 53 -2.34 8.96 -21.92
C SER A 53 -1.50 7.88 -21.22
N ARG A 54 -1.30 7.96 -19.89
CA ARG A 54 -0.47 7.01 -19.12
C ARG A 54 -1.16 5.69 -18.78
N PHE A 55 -2.46 5.58 -19.01
CA PHE A 55 -3.23 4.35 -18.81
C PHE A 55 -3.53 3.66 -20.15
N GLY A 56 -2.48 3.46 -20.97
CA GLY A 56 -2.61 2.67 -22.20
C GLY A 56 -3.13 1.24 -21.93
N PRO A 57 -3.87 0.63 -22.87
CA PRO A 57 -4.66 -0.60 -22.67
C PRO A 57 -3.83 -1.89 -22.60
N CYS A 58 -2.51 -1.80 -22.36
CA CYS A 58 -1.65 -2.97 -22.47
C CYS A 58 -1.62 -3.76 -21.15
N PHE A 59 -2.43 -4.82 -21.11
CA PHE A 59 -2.32 -5.89 -20.12
C PHE A 59 -0.92 -6.52 -20.22
N SER A 60 0.00 -6.12 -19.34
CA SER A 60 1.38 -6.59 -19.37
C SER A 60 1.57 -7.73 -18.37
N LEU A 61 2.07 -8.89 -18.82
CA LEU A 61 2.38 -10.03 -17.94
C LEU A 61 3.45 -9.70 -16.88
N ARG A 62 4.33 -8.72 -17.16
CA ARG A 62 5.27 -8.14 -16.15
C ARG A 62 4.56 -7.54 -14.94
N ARG A 63 3.28 -7.21 -15.08
CA ARG A 63 2.44 -6.57 -14.07
C ARG A 63 1.86 -7.59 -13.06
N LEU A 64 1.90 -8.89 -13.40
CA LEU A 64 1.54 -10.00 -12.53
C LEU A 64 2.64 -10.37 -11.52
N LEU A 65 3.88 -9.89 -11.71
CA LEU A 65 4.91 -10.04 -10.69
C LEU A 65 4.54 -9.19 -9.47
N PRO A 66 4.40 -9.77 -8.26
CA PRO A 66 4.19 -8.98 -7.06
C PRO A 66 5.38 -8.02 -6.90
N SER A 67 5.10 -6.72 -6.81
CA SER A 67 6.14 -5.73 -6.49
C SER A 67 5.91 -5.26 -5.07
N ALA A 68 6.96 -5.34 -4.24
CA ALA A 68 6.99 -4.71 -2.93
C ALA A 68 7.44 -3.23 -3.00
N SER A 69 7.71 -2.68 -4.19
CA SER A 69 8.20 -1.30 -4.33
C SER A 69 7.24 -0.27 -3.71
N TRP A 70 5.93 -0.53 -3.75
CA TRP A 70 4.93 0.36 -3.15
C TRP A 70 5.07 0.49 -1.64
N ILE A 71 5.64 -0.53 -0.97
CA ILE A 71 5.90 -0.50 0.47
C ILE A 71 6.99 0.55 0.73
N ARG A 72 8.11 0.45 0.01
CA ARG A 72 9.22 1.43 0.10
C ARG A 72 8.74 2.84 -0.22
N ASP A 73 7.92 2.98 -1.26
CA ASP A 73 7.37 4.28 -1.66
C ASP A 73 6.44 4.85 -0.59
N ALA A 74 5.65 4.00 0.09
CA ALA A 74 4.78 4.42 1.20
C ALA A 74 5.58 4.92 2.41
N PHE A 75 6.70 4.28 2.73
CA PHE A 75 7.59 4.72 3.81
C PHE A 75 8.43 5.96 3.49
N ARG A 76 8.61 6.29 2.20
CA ARG A 76 9.37 7.48 1.77
C ARG A 76 8.59 8.80 1.87
N VAL A 77 7.28 8.75 2.06
CA VAL A 77 6.45 9.96 2.12
C VAL A 77 6.75 10.73 3.42
N SER A 78 7.08 12.02 3.31
CA SER A 78 7.33 12.88 4.48
C SER A 78 6.03 13.26 5.18
N GLU A 79 6.12 13.61 6.47
CA GLU A 79 4.96 14.07 7.25
C GLU A 79 4.33 15.33 6.66
N ASP A 80 5.16 16.25 6.18
CA ASP A 80 4.68 17.48 5.52
C ASP A 80 3.89 17.15 4.24
N GLU A 81 4.35 16.17 3.48
CA GLU A 81 3.65 15.72 2.28
C GLU A 81 2.32 15.05 2.63
N VAL A 82 2.26 14.27 3.72
CA VAL A 82 1.00 13.70 4.23
C VAL A 82 0.05 14.80 4.69
N LEU A 83 0.53 15.80 5.42
CA LEU A 83 -0.29 16.92 5.88
C LEU A 83 -0.89 17.69 4.71
N ARG A 84 -0.09 17.96 3.68
CA ARG A 84 -0.52 18.72 2.49
C ARG A 84 -1.47 17.92 1.59
N THR A 85 -1.26 16.63 1.41
CA THR A 85 -2.01 15.81 0.44
C THR A 85 -3.18 15.00 1.04
N ARG A 86 -3.10 14.66 2.33
CA ARG A 86 -4.06 13.82 3.03
C ARG A 86 -4.70 14.48 4.25
N GLY A 87 -4.17 15.61 4.72
CA GLY A 87 -4.71 16.38 5.83
C GLY A 87 -4.21 15.94 7.21
N LEU A 88 -4.72 16.62 8.24
CA LEU A 88 -4.26 16.44 9.63
C LEU A 88 -4.64 15.08 10.21
N ASP A 89 -5.85 14.58 9.95
CA ASP A 89 -6.32 13.30 10.49
C ASP A 89 -5.41 12.12 10.07
N ALA A 90 -5.07 12.06 8.78
CA ALA A 90 -4.13 11.07 8.25
C ALA A 90 -2.74 11.18 8.88
N LEU A 91 -2.27 12.40 9.15
CA LEU A 91 -0.99 12.63 9.82
C LEU A 91 -1.02 12.14 11.28
N VAL A 92 -2.10 12.41 12.01
CA VAL A 92 -2.27 11.97 13.40
C VAL A 92 -2.26 10.44 13.49
N VAL A 93 -3.00 9.75 12.62
CA VAL A 93 -3.00 8.28 12.57
C VAL A 93 -1.60 7.72 12.27
N LEU A 94 -0.88 8.33 11.32
CA LEU A 94 0.51 7.94 11.02
C LEU A 94 1.43 8.13 12.23
N ARG A 95 1.28 9.23 12.97
CA ARG A 95 2.07 9.50 14.18
C ARG A 95 1.77 8.52 15.31
N LEU A 96 0.51 8.14 15.50
CA LEU A 96 0.14 7.11 16.48
C LEU A 96 0.81 5.76 16.15
N PHE A 97 0.84 5.38 14.87
CA PHE A 97 1.52 4.16 14.42
C PHE A 97 3.04 4.21 14.66
N LYS A 98 3.69 5.34 14.33
CA LYS A 98 5.12 5.57 14.59
C LYS A 98 5.43 5.54 16.09
N LEU A 99 4.60 6.20 16.91
CA LEU A 99 4.75 6.26 18.35
C LEU A 99 4.71 4.85 18.95
N GLY A 100 3.70 4.04 18.61
CA GLY A 100 3.61 2.66 19.09
C GLY A 100 4.84 1.83 18.73
N SER A 101 5.39 2.01 17.53
CA SER A 101 6.62 1.32 17.10
C SER A 101 7.84 1.74 17.91
N VAL A 102 7.98 3.04 18.21
CA VAL A 102 9.09 3.58 19.03
C VAL A 102 8.99 3.08 20.47
N THR A 103 7.80 3.13 21.06
CA THR A 103 7.56 2.64 22.43
C THR A 103 7.89 1.15 22.57
N TYR A 104 7.53 0.33 21.58
CA TYR A 104 7.83 -1.11 21.61
C TYR A 104 9.33 -1.42 21.51
N VAL A 105 10.10 -0.66 20.71
CA VAL A 105 11.54 -0.87 20.54
C VAL A 105 12.36 -0.40 21.76
N SER A 106 11.81 0.51 22.57
CA SER A 106 12.45 1.00 23.79
C SER A 106 12.29 0.11 25.03
N ILE A 107 11.44 -0.92 24.96
CA ILE A 107 11.14 -1.87 26.05
C ILE A 107 11.89 -3.17 25.81
#